data_AF-K2BB22-F1
#
_entry.id   AF-K2BB22-F1
#
_cell.length_a   1.000
_cell.length_b   1.000
_cell.length_c   1.000
_cell.angle_alpha   90.00
_cell.angle_beta   90.00
_cell.angle_gamma   90.00
#
_symmetry.space_group_name_H-M   'P 1'
#
loop_
_entity.id
_entity.type
_entity.pdbx_description
1 polymer ?
#
loop_
_entity_poly.entity_id
_entity_poly.type
_entity_poly.pdbx_seq_one_letter_code
_entity_poly.pdbx_strand_id
1 'polypeptide(L)' 'MRILYITPWFPNHTNDMAGSFVLDSINALKEIGHAVIVLVAHPYFIDA' A
#
# COMPACT_ATOMS: atom_id res chain seq x y z
N MET A 1 1.93 -14.74 -7.57
CA MET A 1 0.45 -14.59 -7.49
C MET A 1 0.07 -13.11 -7.63
N ARG A 2 -1.19 -12.77 -7.92
CA ARG A 2 -1.68 -11.39 -7.91
C ARG A 2 -2.30 -11.07 -6.55
N ILE A 3 -1.84 -10.00 -5.91
CA ILE A 3 -2.25 -9.59 -4.57
C ILE A 3 -2.80 -8.16 -4.65
N LEU A 4 -4.02 -7.95 -4.15
CA LEU A 4 -4.61 -6.62 -3.98
C LEU A 4 -4.47 -6.20 -2.52
N TYR A 5 -3.85 -5.05 -2.28
CA TYR A 5 -3.71 -4.45 -0.97
C TYR A 5 -4.57 -3.20 -0.90
N ILE A 6 -5.48 -3.10 0.08
CA ILE A 6 -6.37 -1.96 0.26
C ILE A 6 -5.97 -1.24 1.55
N THR A 7 -5.70 0.05 1.46
CA THR A 7 -5.22 0.84 2.59
C THR A 7 -5.81 2.25 2.55
N PRO A 8 -6.09 2.89 3.71
CA PRO A 8 -6.52 4.28 3.73
C PRO A 8 -5.41 5.26 3.35
N TRP A 9 -4.16 4.80 3.37
CA TRP A 9 -3.00 5.64 3.14
C TRP A 9 -1.83 4.83 2.58
N PHE A 10 -1.09 5.41 1.64
CA PHE A 10 0.12 4.83 1.06
C PHE A 10 1.14 5.94 0.74
N PRO A 11 2.45 5.71 0.93
CA PRO A 11 3.45 6.73 0.63
C PRO A 11 3.52 7.01 -0.87
N ASN A 12 3.71 8.29 -1.24
CA ASN A 12 3.87 8.71 -2.63
C ASN A 12 5.29 8.44 -3.14
N HIS A 13 6.30 8.52 -2.27
CA HIS A 13 7.68 8.17 -2.58
C HIS A 13 8.21 7.14 -1.60
N THR A 14 9.06 6.23 -2.08
CA THR A 14 9.67 5.18 -1.27
C THR A 14 10.42 5.71 -0.06
N ASN A 15 11.02 6.90 -0.17
CA ASN A 15 11.77 7.54 0.91
C ASN A 15 10.89 8.26 1.93
N ASP A 16 9.60 8.44 1.65
CA ASP A 16 8.70 9.16 2.56
C ASP A 16 8.53 8.40 3.88
N MET A 17 8.75 7.07 3.90
CA MET A 17 8.67 6.24 5.10
C MET A 17 9.55 4.98 5.07
N ALA A 18 10.87 5.13 5.21
CA ALA A 18 11.73 4.01 5.59
C ALA A 18 11.28 3.47 6.97
N GLY A 19 10.97 2.17 7.06
CA GLY A 19 10.45 1.51 8.28
C GLY A 19 8.93 1.45 8.41
N SER A 20 8.18 1.77 7.35
CA SER A 20 6.74 1.50 7.31
C SER A 20 6.48 0.03 7.03
N PHE A 21 5.89 -0.67 8.01
CA PHE A 21 5.49 -2.08 7.91
C PHE A 21 4.73 -2.39 6.62
N VAL A 22 3.87 -1.47 6.16
CA VAL A 22 3.06 -1.64 4.95
C VAL A 22 3.94 -1.67 3.70
N LEU A 23 4.85 -0.70 3.56
CA LEU A 23 5.77 -0.61 2.43
C LEU A 23 6.74 -1.81 2.43
N ASP A 24 7.29 -2.15 3.60
CA ASP A 24 8.22 -3.26 3.76
C ASP A 24 7.56 -4.60 3.42
N SER A 25 6.32 -4.82 3.85
CA SER A 25 5.56 -6.03 3.51
C SER A 25 5.31 -6.16 2.00
N ILE A 26 4.99 -5.06 1.32
CA ILE A 26 4.77 -5.06 -0.12
C ILE A 26 6.08 -5.31 -0.87
N ASN A 27 7.18 -4.71 -0.43
CA ASN A 27 8.50 -4.94 -1.02
C ASN A 27 8.91 -6.41 -0.89
N ALA A 28 8.75 -7.01 0.30
CA ALA A 28 9.01 -8.43 0.49
C ALA A 28 8.18 -9.34 -0.44
N LEU A 29 6.87 -9.03 -0.62
CA LEU A 29 6.02 -9.77 -1.55
C LEU A 29 6.48 -9.62 -3.01
N LYS A 30 6.92 -8.43 -3.42
CA LYS A 30 7.47 -8.19 -4.76
C LYS A 30 8.79 -8.93 -4.97
N GLU A 31 9.67 -8.94 -3.98
CA GLU A 31 10.96 -9.67 -4.01
C GLU A 31 10.77 -11.17 -4.21
N ILE A 32 9.70 -11.75 -3.64
CA ILE A 32 9.35 -13.17 -3.80
C ILE A 32 8.66 -13.43 -5.17
N GLY A 33 8.44 -12.39 -6.00
CA GLY A 33 7.90 -12.52 -7.36
C GLY A 33 6.38 -12.39 -7.45
N HIS A 34 5.72 -11.83 -6.44
CA HIS A 34 4.29 -11.52 -6.52
C HIS A 34 4.04 -10.17 -7.21
N ALA A 35 2.97 -10.12 -8.00
CA ALA A 35 2.44 -8.88 -8.55
C ALA A 35 1.50 -8.26 -7.51
N VAL A 36 1.89 -7.11 -6.95
CA VAL A 36 1.12 -6.41 -5.91
C VAL A 36 0.52 -5.14 -6.49
N ILE A 37 -0.79 -4.95 -6.28
CA ILE A 37 -1.52 -3.73 -6.61
C ILE A 37 -1.98 -3.10 -5.30
N VAL A 38 -1.75 -1.80 -5.13
CA VAL A 38 -2.20 -1.05 -3.95
C VAL A 38 -3.36 -0.14 -4.34
N LEU A 39 -4.49 -0.27 -3.65
CA LEU A 39 -5.63 0.62 -3.74
C LEU A 39 -5.65 1.50 -2.49
N VAL A 40 -5.48 2.80 -2.69
CA VAL A 40 -5.60 3.80 -1.61
C VAL A 40 -7.06 4.25 -1.55
N ALA A 41 -7.74 3.90 -0.47
CA ALA A 41 -9.14 4.22 -0.25
C ALA A 41 -9.27 5.48 0.61
N HIS A 42 -9.86 6.54 0.07
CA HIS A 42 -10.15 7.74 0.85
C HIS A 42 -11.55 7.65 1.45
N PRO A 43 -11.75 8.01 2.74
CA PRO A 43 -13.08 8.09 3.32
C PRO A 43 -13.93 9.10 2.56
N TYR A 44 -15.15 8.71 2.22
CA TYR A 44 -16.17 9.60 1.71
C TYR A 44 -16.97 10.15 2.89
N PHE A 45 -16.93 11.46 3.09
CA PHE A 45 -17.69 12.13 4.13
C PHE A 45 -19.02 12.60 3.54
N ILE A 46 -20.13 12.21 4.16
CA ILE A 46 -21.46 12.74 3.85
C ILE A 46 -21.71 13.88 4.84
N ASP A 47 -21.87 15.09 4.34
CA ASP A 47 -22.25 16.24 5.18
C ASP A 47 -23.64 15.99 5.79
N ALA A 48 -23.77 16.24 7.10
CA ALA A 48 -24.99 16.02 7.88
C ALA A 48 -26.02 17.16 7.71
#